data_AF-A0A945ALE0-F1
#
_entry.id   AF-A0A945ALE0-F1
#
_cell.length_a   1.000
_cell.length_b   1.000
_cell.length_c   1.000
_cell.angle_alpha   90.00
_cell.angle_beta   90.00
_cell.angle_gamma   90.00
#
_symmetry.space_group_name_H-M   'P 1'
#
loop_
_entity.id
_entity.type
_entity.pdbx_description
1 polymer ?
#
loop_
_entity_poly.entity_id
_entity_poly.type
_entity_poly.pdbx_seq_one_letter_code
_entity_poly.pdbx_strand_id
1 'polypeptide(L)'
;MDFVRSLIDYWESTSTNSFFTQMQEYSDTDTEKRFLALMRILRHKEFAIHDLAIRNMASWNKEIADKVAKVDELRLGFVRSLFSELSFIGAGLEARTHLFDVFHIMREGFLGKELTDLETKLQAIHALFIQK
;
A
#
# COMPACT_ATOMS: atom_id res chain seq x y z
N MET A 1 0.08 24.02 -17.75
CA MET A 1 -0.52 23.02 -16.85
C MET A 1 -0.47 23.56 -15.43
N ASP A 2 -1.51 23.30 -14.64
CA ASP A 2 -1.59 23.68 -13.24
C ASP A 2 -0.64 22.80 -12.40
N PHE A 3 0.20 23.43 -11.57
CA PHE A 3 1.19 22.76 -10.72
C PHE A 3 0.56 21.67 -9.84
N VAL A 4 -0.64 21.91 -9.31
CA VAL A 4 -1.32 20.97 -8.40
C VAL A 4 -1.69 19.68 -9.12
N ARG A 5 -2.13 19.76 -10.37
CA ARG A 5 -2.45 18.59 -11.19
C ARG A 5 -1.21 17.75 -11.46
N SER A 6 -0.12 18.40 -11.88
CA SER A 6 1.14 17.71 -12.13
C SER A 6 1.71 17.03 -10.88
N LEU A 7 1.55 17.64 -9.70
CA LEU A 7 1.94 17.03 -8.42
C LEU A 7 1.15 15.75 -8.11
N ILE A 8 -0.17 15.76 -8.36
CA ILE A 8 -1.05 14.62 -8.07
C ILE A 8 -0.83 13.48 -9.06
N ASP A 9 -0.64 13.81 -10.34
CA ASP A 9 -0.32 12.80 -11.36
C ASP A 9 1.05 12.17 -11.08
N TYR A 10 2.03 12.97 -10.65
CA TYR A 10 3.31 12.45 -10.18
C TYR A 10 3.14 11.53 -8.96
N TRP A 11 2.35 11.95 -7.97
CA TRP A 11 2.06 11.14 -6.80
C TRP A 11 1.41 9.81 -7.18
N GLU A 12 0.32 9.80 -7.96
CA GLU A 12 -0.32 8.55 -8.42
C GLU A 12 0.68 7.65 -9.17
N SER A 13 1.46 8.23 -10.09
CA SER A 13 2.42 7.50 -10.90
C SER A 13 3.48 6.80 -10.05
N THR A 14 4.10 7.54 -9.12
CA THR A 14 5.19 7.06 -8.28
C THR A 14 4.74 6.16 -7.14
N SER A 15 3.64 6.50 -6.50
CA SER A 15 3.13 5.78 -5.32
C SER A 15 2.26 4.59 -5.66
N THR A 16 1.63 4.57 -6.84
CA THR A 16 0.64 3.54 -7.23
C THR A 16 1.04 2.79 -8.49
N ASN A 17 1.18 3.49 -9.62
CA ASN A 17 1.41 2.80 -10.90
C ASN A 17 2.76 2.06 -10.93
N SER A 18 3.81 2.67 -10.36
CA SER A 18 5.14 2.06 -10.26
C SER A 18 5.12 0.73 -9.49
N PHE A 19 4.36 0.62 -8.39
CA PHE A 19 4.28 -0.64 -7.66
C PHE A 19 3.49 -1.69 -8.44
N PHE A 20 2.40 -1.31 -9.12
CA PHE A 20 1.61 -2.26 -9.92
C PHE A 20 2.44 -2.86 -11.05
N THR A 21 3.30 -2.05 -11.69
CA THR A 21 4.27 -2.54 -12.67
C THR A 21 5.22 -3.55 -12.06
N GLN A 22 5.79 -3.29 -10.88
CA GLN A 22 6.69 -4.23 -10.19
C GLN A 22 5.97 -5.53 -9.78
N MET A 23 4.69 -5.45 -9.38
CA MET A 23 3.90 -6.62 -9.01
C MET A 23 3.62 -7.58 -10.19
N GLN A 24 3.75 -7.13 -11.44
CA GLN A 24 3.62 -8.00 -12.61
C GLN A 24 4.69 -9.10 -12.64
N GLU A 25 5.88 -8.85 -12.09
CA GLU A 25 6.97 -9.86 -12.01
C GLU A 25 6.60 -11.05 -11.12
N TYR A 26 5.57 -10.90 -10.27
CA TYR A 26 5.12 -11.90 -9.32
C TYR A 26 3.78 -12.54 -9.71
N SER A 27 3.24 -12.27 -10.90
CA SER A 27 1.90 -12.73 -11.31
C SER A 27 1.71 -14.25 -11.21
N ASP A 28 2.78 -15.01 -11.47
CA ASP A 28 2.76 -16.47 -11.56
C ASP A 28 3.18 -17.15 -10.25
N THR A 29 3.38 -16.37 -9.18
CA THR A 29 3.76 -16.89 -7.85
C THR A 29 2.53 -17.11 -6.98
N ASP A 30 2.66 -17.97 -5.97
CA ASP A 30 1.58 -18.18 -5.00
C ASP A 30 1.27 -16.88 -4.23
N THR A 31 0.01 -16.74 -3.80
CA THR A 31 -0.51 -15.52 -3.19
C THR A 31 0.27 -15.09 -1.94
N GLU A 32 0.78 -16.03 -1.14
CA GLU A 32 1.56 -15.71 0.06
C GLU A 32 2.88 -15.05 -0.31
N LYS A 33 3.58 -15.56 -1.33
CA LYS A 33 4.77 -14.94 -1.89
C LYS A 33 4.47 -13.60 -2.56
N ARG A 34 3.35 -13.47 -3.29
CA ARG A 34 2.90 -12.19 -3.87
C ARG A 34 2.70 -11.14 -2.79
N PHE A 35 2.08 -11.51 -1.67
CA PHE A 35 1.85 -10.60 -0.55
C PHE A 35 3.17 -10.21 0.15
N LEU A 36 4.10 -11.14 0.33
CA LEU A 36 5.44 -10.82 0.85
C LEU A 36 6.22 -9.91 -0.10
N ALA A 37 6.12 -10.14 -1.42
CA ALA A 37 6.72 -9.29 -2.44
C ALA A 37 6.14 -7.87 -2.39
N LEU A 38 4.81 -7.73 -2.27
CA LEU A 38 4.15 -6.45 -2.06
C LEU A 38 4.75 -5.70 -0.87
N MET A 39 4.88 -6.37 0.28
CA MET A 39 5.47 -5.77 1.48
C MET A 39 6.92 -5.31 1.26
N ARG A 40 7.71 -6.09 0.51
CA ARG A 40 9.10 -5.75 0.17
C ARG A 40 9.17 -4.55 -0.79
N ILE A 41 8.31 -4.47 -1.79
CA ILE A 41 8.24 -3.34 -2.72
C ILE A 41 7.83 -2.08 -1.96
N LEU A 42 6.73 -2.16 -1.21
CA LEU A 42 6.21 -1.01 -0.49
C LEU A 42 7.15 -0.50 0.61
N ARG A 43 8.16 -1.29 1.02
CA ARG A 43 9.19 -0.88 2.00
C ARG A 43 10.01 0.32 1.56
N HIS A 44 10.07 0.60 0.25
CA HIS A 44 10.76 1.75 -0.29
C HIS A 44 9.97 3.02 0.03
N LYS A 45 10.66 4.05 0.53
CA LYS A 45 10.03 5.27 1.07
C LYS A 45 9.22 6.04 0.02
N GLU A 46 9.67 5.99 -1.23
CA GLU A 46 9.02 6.63 -2.39
C GLU A 46 7.53 6.29 -2.54
N PHE A 47 7.09 5.11 -2.08
CA PHE A 47 5.69 4.69 -2.24
C PHE A 47 4.72 5.37 -1.28
N ALA A 48 5.17 5.90 -0.13
CA ALA A 48 4.29 6.50 0.88
C ALA A 48 4.69 7.92 1.30
N ILE A 49 5.85 8.43 0.87
CA ILE A 49 6.44 9.68 1.37
C ILE A 49 5.54 10.92 1.23
N HIS A 50 4.65 10.93 0.22
CA HIS A 50 3.74 12.04 -0.04
C HIS A 50 2.28 11.74 0.32
N ASP A 51 1.94 10.51 0.76
CA ASP A 51 0.55 10.10 0.99
C ASP A 51 -0.14 11.00 2.02
N LEU A 52 0.51 11.29 3.15
CA LEU A 52 -0.07 12.15 4.19
C LEU A 52 -0.32 13.58 3.70
N ALA A 53 0.59 14.14 2.91
CA ALA A 53 0.46 15.49 2.39
C ALA A 53 -0.69 15.59 1.37
N ILE A 54 -0.76 14.66 0.41
CA ILE A 54 -1.82 14.62 -0.61
C ILE A 54 -3.19 14.37 0.03
N ARG A 55 -3.28 13.45 0.99
CA ARG A 55 -4.54 13.19 1.73
C ARG A 55 -4.98 14.39 2.56
N ASN A 56 -4.04 15.14 3.14
CA ASN A 56 -4.38 16.40 3.81
C ASN A 56 -4.93 17.44 2.81
N MET A 57 -4.38 17.52 1.60
CA MET A 57 -4.91 18.41 0.55
C MET A 57 -6.31 18.00 0.07
N ALA A 58 -6.59 16.69 0.00
CA ALA A 58 -7.91 16.17 -0.35
C ALA A 58 -9.03 16.61 0.61
N SER A 59 -8.70 16.95 1.87
CA SER A 59 -9.71 17.42 2.84
C SER A 59 -10.36 18.76 2.47
N TRP A 60 -9.73 19.55 1.59
CA TRP A 60 -10.22 20.87 1.18
C TRP A 60 -10.21 21.11 -0.34
N ASN A 61 -9.75 20.16 -1.15
CA ASN A 61 -9.80 20.25 -2.61
C ASN A 61 -10.48 19.02 -3.24
N LYS A 62 -11.63 19.25 -3.87
CA LYS A 62 -12.47 18.19 -4.46
C LYS A 62 -11.77 17.43 -5.60
N GLU A 63 -11.01 18.10 -6.46
CA GLU A 63 -10.33 17.44 -7.57
C GLU A 63 -9.30 16.42 -7.04
N ILE A 64 -8.60 16.77 -5.96
CA ILE A 64 -7.64 15.90 -5.28
C ILE A 64 -8.36 14.76 -4.58
N ALA A 65 -9.49 15.05 -3.91
CA ALA A 65 -10.30 14.03 -3.24
C ALA A 65 -10.79 12.96 -4.23
N ASP A 66 -11.29 13.38 -5.40
CA ASP A 66 -11.77 12.46 -6.45
C ASP A 66 -10.61 11.59 -7.00
N LYS A 67 -9.38 12.11 -7.04
CA LYS A 67 -8.20 11.32 -7.43
C LYS A 67 -7.76 10.35 -6.33
N VAL A 68 -7.69 10.80 -5.08
CA VAL A 68 -7.34 9.96 -3.93
C VAL A 68 -8.32 8.80 -3.81
N ALA A 69 -9.62 9.02 -3.99
CA ALA A 69 -10.63 7.96 -3.95
C ALA A 69 -10.37 6.86 -5.00
N LYS A 70 -9.94 7.23 -6.21
CA LYS A 70 -9.59 6.26 -7.26
C LYS A 70 -8.34 5.47 -6.92
N VAL A 71 -7.31 6.13 -6.38
CA VAL A 71 -6.09 5.46 -5.92
C VAL A 71 -6.41 4.50 -4.78
N ASP A 72 -7.24 4.90 -3.83
CA ASP A 72 -7.67 4.05 -2.71
C ASP A 72 -8.45 2.84 -3.20
N GLU A 73 -9.37 3.01 -4.15
CA GLU A 73 -10.11 1.90 -4.77
C GLU A 73 -9.16 0.87 -5.40
N LEU A 74 -8.16 1.33 -6.15
CA LEU A 74 -7.16 0.46 -6.77
C LEU A 74 -6.31 -0.28 -5.72
N ARG A 75 -5.76 0.44 -4.75
CA ARG A 75 -4.88 -0.13 -3.71
C ARG A 75 -5.62 -1.09 -2.80
N LEU A 76 -6.76 -0.67 -2.25
CA LEU A 76 -7.58 -1.51 -1.38
C LEU A 76 -8.15 -2.70 -2.14
N GLY A 77 -8.57 -2.52 -3.40
CA GLY A 77 -9.03 -3.62 -4.25
C GLY A 77 -7.96 -4.69 -4.45
N PHE A 78 -6.72 -4.30 -4.72
CA PHE A 78 -5.60 -5.22 -4.87
C PHE A 78 -5.24 -5.94 -3.57
N VAL A 79 -5.12 -5.21 -2.46
CA VAL A 79 -4.82 -5.81 -1.15
C VAL A 79 -5.94 -6.77 -0.72
N ARG A 80 -7.19 -6.38 -0.94
CA ARG A 80 -8.35 -7.22 -0.68
C ARG A 80 -8.34 -8.50 -1.52
N SER A 81 -7.94 -8.43 -2.80
CA SER A 81 -7.86 -9.63 -3.64
C SER A 81 -6.83 -10.61 -3.09
N LEU A 82 -5.66 -10.14 -2.66
CA LEU A 82 -4.64 -10.98 -2.03
C LEU A 82 -5.16 -11.66 -0.75
N PHE A 83 -5.80 -10.90 0.15
CA PHE A 83 -6.34 -11.51 1.37
C PHE A 83 -7.50 -12.48 1.09
N SER A 84 -8.33 -12.20 0.09
CA SER A 84 -9.39 -13.13 -0.34
C SER A 84 -8.80 -14.43 -0.90
N GLU A 85 -7.75 -14.35 -1.72
CA GLU A 85 -7.01 -15.51 -2.23
C GLU A 85 -6.35 -16.32 -1.08
N LEU A 86 -5.93 -15.66 0.00
CA LEU A 86 -5.49 -16.30 1.26
C LEU A 86 -6.63 -16.87 2.12
N SER A 87 -7.85 -16.92 1.57
CA SER A 87 -9.07 -17.45 2.19
C SER A 87 -9.62 -16.62 3.37
N PHE A 88 -9.25 -15.35 3.51
CA PHE A 88 -9.94 -14.45 4.44
C PHE A 88 -11.29 -14.02 3.88
N ILE A 89 -12.30 -13.95 4.74
CA ILE A 89 -13.68 -13.60 4.37
C ILE A 89 -14.33 -12.65 5.38
N GLY A 90 -15.43 -12.01 4.97
CA GLY A 90 -16.26 -11.17 5.84
C GLY A 90 -15.48 -10.07 6.55
N ALA A 91 -15.77 -9.84 7.83
CA ALA A 91 -15.14 -8.80 8.61
C ALA A 91 -13.61 -8.95 8.73
N GLY A 92 -13.10 -10.19 8.74
CA GLY A 92 -11.65 -10.45 8.79
C GLY A 92 -10.92 -9.98 7.54
N LEU A 93 -11.53 -10.16 6.37
CA LEU A 93 -11.02 -9.64 5.10
C LEU A 93 -10.96 -8.11 5.09
N GLU A 94 -12.05 -7.45 5.47
CA GLU A 94 -12.11 -5.98 5.48
C GLU A 94 -11.12 -5.39 6.48
N ALA A 95 -11.07 -5.92 7.70
CA ALA A 95 -10.17 -5.44 8.73
C ALA A 95 -8.70 -5.54 8.31
N ARG A 96 -8.28 -6.68 7.74
CA ARG A 96 -6.90 -6.87 7.26
C ARG A 96 -6.56 -5.94 6.10
N THR A 97 -7.48 -5.75 5.17
CA THR A 97 -7.31 -4.84 4.04
C THR A 97 -7.02 -3.41 4.51
N HIS A 98 -7.86 -2.88 5.41
CA HIS A 98 -7.68 -1.53 5.93
C HIS A 98 -6.47 -1.40 6.88
N LEU A 99 -6.22 -2.40 7.72
CA LEU A 99 -5.04 -2.41 8.60
C LEU A 99 -3.73 -2.41 7.79
N PHE A 100 -3.70 -3.14 6.67
CA PHE A 100 -2.53 -3.16 5.80
C PHE A 100 -2.29 -1.81 5.13
N ASP A 101 -3.34 -1.15 4.62
CA ASP A 101 -3.22 0.17 4.00
C ASP A 101 -2.69 1.22 5.00
N VAL A 102 -3.23 1.23 6.23
CA VAL A 102 -2.73 2.11 7.30
C VAL A 102 -1.28 1.79 7.67
N PHE A 103 -0.96 0.51 7.83
CA PHE A 103 0.41 0.07 8.10
C PHE A 103 1.38 0.56 7.03
N HIS A 104 1.00 0.45 5.75
CA HIS A 104 1.83 0.89 4.64
C HIS A 104 2.14 2.39 4.71
N ILE A 105 1.11 3.22 4.93
CA ILE A 105 1.24 4.69 5.00
C ILE A 105 2.08 5.11 6.23
N MET A 106 1.86 4.46 7.37
CA MET A 106 2.42 4.87 8.66
C MET A 106 3.68 4.10 9.07
N ARG A 107 4.23 3.25 8.19
CA ARG A 107 5.26 2.26 8.51
C ARG A 107 6.47 2.84 9.25
N GLU A 108 6.96 4.02 8.87
CA GLU A 108 8.13 4.64 9.53
C GLU A 108 7.86 4.89 11.04
N GLY A 109 6.61 5.21 11.40
CA GLY A 109 6.18 5.33 12.79
C GLY A 109 6.08 3.99 13.52
N PHE A 110 5.77 2.90 12.81
CA PHE A 110 5.60 1.56 13.37
C PHE A 110 6.92 0.76 13.51
N LEU A 111 7.86 0.88 12.56
CA LEU A 111 9.06 0.01 12.49
C LEU A 111 10.29 0.55 13.24
N GLY A 112 10.28 1.83 13.61
CA GLY A 112 11.45 2.51 14.18
C GLY A 112 12.62 2.66 13.20
N LYS A 113 13.66 3.42 13.57
CA LYS A 113 14.81 3.72 12.71
C LYS A 113 15.88 2.62 12.63
N GLU A 114 15.76 1.53 13.39
CA GLU A 114 16.79 0.49 13.42
C GLU A 114 16.72 -0.40 12.17
N LEU A 115 17.68 -0.16 11.26
CA LEU A 115 17.83 -0.76 9.94
C LEU A 115 18.39 -2.18 9.94
N THR A 116 19.00 -2.63 11.04
CA THR A 116 19.77 -3.89 11.08
C THR A 116 18.92 -5.17 11.10
N ASP A 117 17.59 -5.06 11.09
CA ASP A 117 16.67 -6.21 11.13
C ASP A 117 15.40 -6.05 10.27
N LEU A 118 15.44 -5.21 9.22
CA LEU A 118 14.23 -4.85 8.46
C LEU A 118 13.56 -6.06 7.79
N GLU A 119 14.33 -7.01 7.27
CA GLU A 119 13.79 -8.20 6.61
C GLU A 119 13.08 -9.13 7.61
N THR A 120 13.67 -9.37 8.79
CA THR A 120 13.03 -10.14 9.86
C THR A 120 11.77 -9.46 10.37
N LYS A 121 11.79 -8.12 10.55
CA LYS A 121 10.59 -7.35 10.91
C LYS A 121 9.50 -7.48 9.85
N LEU A 122 9.85 -7.41 8.56
CA LEU A 122 8.90 -7.59 7.47
C LEU A 122 8.31 -9.01 7.46
N GLN A 123 9.12 -10.04 7.68
CA GLN A 123 8.65 -11.43 7.80
C GLN A 123 7.72 -11.62 9.00
N ALA A 124 8.04 -11.03 10.15
CA ALA A 124 7.19 -11.08 11.33
C ALA A 124 5.84 -10.40 11.07
N ILE A 125 5.83 -9.24 10.40
CA ILE A 125 4.59 -8.53 10.06
C ILE A 125 3.79 -9.29 8.99
N HIS A 126 4.47 -9.87 8.01
CA HIS A 126 3.84 -10.73 7.01
C HIS A 126 3.10 -11.88 7.70
N ALA A 127 3.76 -12.58 8.63
CA ALA A 127 3.16 -13.62 9.45
C ALA A 127 1.92 -13.13 10.24
N LEU A 128 1.97 -11.93 10.84
CA LEU A 128 0.82 -11.33 11.53
C LEU A 128 -0.38 -11.09 10.59
N PHE A 129 -0.12 -10.70 9.34
CA PHE A 129 -1.18 -10.44 8.36
C PHE A 129 -1.78 -11.71 7.76
N ILE A 130 -1.07 -12.83 7.76
CA ILE A 130 -1.56 -14.09 7.19
C ILE A 130 -2.00 -15.14 8.23
N GLN A 131 -1.75 -14.90 9.52
CA GLN A 131 -2.24 -15.80 10.58
C GLN A 131 -3.77 -15.91 10.55
N LYS A 132 -4.31 -17.12 10.68
CA LYS A 132 -5.76 -17.40 10.68
C LYS A 132 -6.34 -17.34 12.09
#